data_AF-T1H6D6-F1
#
_entry.id   AF-T1H6D6-F1
#
_cell.length_a   1.000
_cell.length_b   1.000
_cell.length_c   1.000
_cell.angle_alpha   90.00
_cell.angle_beta   90.00
_cell.angle_gamma   90.00
#
_symmetry.space_group_name_H-M   'P 1'
#
loop_
_entity.id
_entity.type
_entity.pdbx_description
1 polymer ?
#
loop_
_entity_poly.entity_id
_entity_poly.type
_entity_poly.pdbx_seq_one_letter_code
_entity_poly.pdbx_strand_id
1 'polypeptide(L)'
;LANDVHVVRGDFDENFNYPEQKVVTVGSFRIGLCHGHQVIPGDPEALALIQRQLDVDILISGHTHKFEAYEHENKFYINPGSATGAYHALNSV
;
A
#
# COMPACT_ATOMS: atom_id res chain seq x y z
N LEU A 1 -17.92 -10.07 13.13
CA LEU A 1 -17.23 -8.82 12.74
C LEU A 1 -15.73 -9.02 12.93
N ALA A 2 -14.90 -8.32 12.13
CA ALA A 2 -13.46 -8.25 12.39
C ALA A 2 -13.21 -7.31 13.59
N ASN A 3 -12.34 -7.71 14.51
CA ASN A 3 -12.07 -6.97 15.74
C ASN A 3 -11.02 -5.87 15.56
N ASP A 4 -10.20 -5.94 14.51
CA ASP A 4 -9.12 -5.00 14.23
C ASP A 4 -9.06 -4.70 12.74
N VAL A 5 -9.27 -3.43 12.37
CA VAL A 5 -9.37 -2.97 10.98
C VAL A 5 -8.56 -1.70 10.81
N HIS A 6 -7.63 -1.75 9.86
CA HIS A 6 -6.76 -0.63 9.52
C HIS A 6 -7.07 -0.18 8.09
N VAL A 7 -7.39 1.10 7.93
CA VAL A 7 -7.69 1.73 6.65
C VAL A 7 -6.77 2.93 6.47
N VAL A 8 -6.28 3.11 5.24
CA VAL A 8 -5.58 4.30 4.78
C VAL A 8 -6.36 4.91 3.63
N ARG A 9 -6.25 6.23 3.47
CA ARG A 9 -7.09 6.99 2.56
C ARG A 9 -6.70 6.78 1.09
N GLY A 10 -7.67 6.36 0.28
CA GLY A 10 -7.63 6.39 -1.17
C GLY A 10 -7.96 7.76 -1.75
N ASP A 11 -7.62 7.95 -3.03
CA ASP A 11 -7.92 9.16 -3.80
C ASP A 11 -9.44 9.36 -4.02
N PHE A 12 -10.20 8.28 -4.07
CA PHE A 12 -11.66 8.28 -4.20
C PHE A 12 -12.43 8.06 -2.88
N ASP A 13 -11.75 7.98 -1.73
CA ASP A 13 -12.45 7.84 -0.43
C ASP A 13 -13.15 9.14 -0.04
N GLU A 14 -14.46 9.05 0.24
CA GLU A 14 -15.27 10.17 0.74
C GLU A 14 -14.96 10.53 2.21
N ASN A 15 -14.42 9.58 2.98
CA ASN A 15 -14.07 9.81 4.38
C ASN A 15 -12.65 10.35 4.52
N PHE A 16 -12.54 11.66 4.68
CA PHE A 16 -11.28 12.37 4.86
C PHE A 16 -10.60 12.15 6.22
N ASN A 17 -11.24 11.43 7.16
CA ASN A 17 -10.66 11.15 8.47
C ASN A 17 -9.68 9.96 8.45
N TYR A 18 -9.64 9.19 7.36
CA TYR A 18 -8.64 8.13 7.23
C TYR A 18 -7.24 8.73 7.07
N PRO A 19 -6.22 8.18 7.73
CA PRO A 19 -4.85 8.66 7.58
C PRO A 19 -4.31 8.31 6.20
N GLU A 20 -3.43 9.14 5.65
CA GLU A 20 -2.75 8.89 4.37
C GLU A 20 -1.80 7.68 4.45
N GLN A 21 -1.18 7.49 5.61
CA GLN A 21 -0.23 6.41 5.88
C GLN A 21 -0.46 5.88 7.30
N LYS A 22 -0.19 4.59 7.51
CA LYS A 22 -0.27 3.97 8.84
C LYS A 22 0.84 2.95 9.00
N VAL A 23 1.45 2.89 10.18
CA VAL A 23 2.35 1.80 10.56
C VAL A 23 1.68 0.97 11.65
N VAL A 24 1.71 -0.35 11.48
CA VAL A 24 1.24 -1.32 12.46
C VAL A 24 2.33 -2.34 12.73
N THR A 25 2.37 -2.87 13.95
CA THR A 25 3.31 -3.93 14.31
C THR A 25 2.54 -5.22 14.52
N VAL A 26 2.91 -6.27 13.79
CA VAL A 26 2.31 -7.60 13.90
C VAL A 26 3.44 -8.60 14.13
N GLY A 27 3.50 -9.17 15.33
CA GLY A 27 4.66 -9.97 15.75
C GLY A 27 5.94 -9.14 15.75
N SER A 28 6.96 -9.61 15.03
CA SER A 28 8.24 -8.90 14.86
C SER A 28 8.28 -7.96 13.66
N PHE A 29 7.22 -7.89 12.86
CA PHE A 29 7.21 -7.10 11.62
C PHE A 29 6.57 -5.75 11.84
N ARG A 30 7.24 -4.71 11.35
CA ARG A 30 6.64 -3.39 11.14
C ARG A 30 6.06 -3.34 9.73
N ILE A 31 4.77 -3.04 9.63
CA ILE A 31 4.02 -3.04 8.38
C ILE A 31 3.54 -1.61 8.11
N GLY A 32 4.00 -1.03 7.00
CA GLY A 32 3.52 0.24 6.49
C GLY A 32 2.34 0.04 5.55
N LEU A 33 1.36 0.91 5.64
CA LEU A 33 0.21 0.97 4.74
C LEU A 33 0.15 2.37 4.12
N CYS A 34 -0.04 2.42 2.80
CA CYS A 34 -0.41 3.62 2.06
C CYS A 34 -1.27 3.23 0.85
N HIS A 35 -2.07 4.14 0.31
CA HIS A 35 -2.86 3.82 -0.89
C HIS A 35 -1.97 3.70 -2.14
N GLY A 36 -0.94 4.53 -2.26
CA GLY A 36 0.00 4.52 -3.39
C GLY A 36 -0.32 5.55 -4.48
N HIS A 37 -1.43 6.30 -4.37
CA HIS A 37 -1.73 7.42 -5.28
C HIS A 37 -0.79 8.61 -5.08
N GLN A 38 -0.08 8.66 -3.95
CA GLN A 38 0.85 9.72 -3.59
C GLN A 38 2.23 9.59 -4.28
N VAL A 39 2.48 8.47 -4.96
CA VAL A 39 3.75 8.19 -5.65
C VAL A 39 3.51 7.86 -7.11
N ILE A 40 4.59 7.85 -7.89
CA ILE A 40 4.56 7.34 -9.26
C ILE A 40 4.13 5.86 -9.18
N PRO A 41 2.97 5.49 -9.75
CA PRO A 41 2.41 4.17 -9.57
C PRO A 41 3.34 3.09 -10.13
N GLY A 42 3.64 2.07 -9.31
CA GLY A 42 4.46 0.94 -9.72
C GLY A 42 5.96 1.23 -9.83
N ASP A 43 6.45 2.40 -9.41
CA ASP A 43 7.88 2.68 -9.32
C ASP A 43 8.49 2.08 -8.02
N PRO A 44 9.34 1.05 -8.12
CA PRO A 44 9.92 0.40 -6.94
C PRO A 44 10.76 1.35 -6.09
N GLU A 45 11.45 2.31 -6.72
CA GLU A 45 12.31 3.26 -5.99
C GLU A 45 11.49 4.26 -5.18
N ALA A 46 10.37 4.74 -5.74
CA ALA A 46 9.43 5.60 -5.03
C ALA A 46 8.80 4.87 -3.83
N LEU A 47 8.44 3.60 -3.99
CA LEU A 47 7.95 2.76 -2.89
C LEU A 47 9.05 2.52 -1.84
N ALA A 48 10.30 2.30 -2.26
CA ALA A 48 11.42 2.13 -1.35
C ALA A 48 11.72 3.41 -0.55
N LEU A 49 11.48 4.60 -1.11
CA LEU A 49 11.57 5.85 -0.35
C LEU A 49 10.51 5.91 0.77
N ILE A 50 9.25 5.54 0.49
CA ILE A 50 8.20 5.46 1.52
C ILE A 50 8.58 4.42 2.58
N GLN A 51 9.00 3.23 2.17
CA GLN A 51 9.40 2.15 3.08
C GLN A 51 10.47 2.64 4.07
N ARG A 52 11.52 3.33 3.58
CA ARG A 52 12.59 3.89 4.41
C ARG A 52 12.11 5.03 5.31
N GLN A 53 11.24 5.91 4.81
CA GLN A 53 10.65 6.99 5.61
C GLN A 53 9.80 6.46 6.76
N LEU A 54 9.03 5.40 6.53
CA LEU A 54 8.21 4.75 7.55
C LEU A 54 8.98 3.78 8.44
N ASP A 55 10.19 3.41 8.02
CA ASP A 55 11.08 2.44 8.68
C ASP A 55 10.34 1.11 8.95
N VAL A 56 9.84 0.50 7.88
CA VAL A 56 9.01 -0.73 7.95
C VAL A 56 9.69 -1.93 7.29
N ASP A 57 9.35 -3.14 7.72
CA ASP A 57 9.85 -4.38 7.12
C ASP A 57 9.03 -4.79 5.89
N ILE A 58 7.73 -4.49 5.95
CA ILE A 58 6.76 -4.77 4.89
C ILE A 58 6.05 -3.47 4.52
N LEU A 59 6.01 -3.11 3.24
CA LEU A 59 5.19 -2.02 2.74
C LEU A 59 4.01 -2.58 1.93
N ILE A 60 2.80 -2.21 2.32
CA ILE A 60 1.56 -2.51 1.61
C ILE A 60 1.10 -1.25 0.88
N SER A 61 1.00 -1.33 -0.44
CA SER A 61 0.47 -0.28 -1.31
C SER A 61 -0.66 -0.80 -2.20
N GLY A 62 -1.41 0.10 -2.83
CA GLY A 62 -2.53 -0.23 -3.71
C GLY A 62 -2.45 0.52 -5.03
N HIS A 63 -3.56 1.18 -5.41
CA HIS A 63 -3.69 2.07 -6.57
C HIS A 63 -3.56 1.42 -7.95
N THR A 64 -2.58 0.55 -8.22
CA THR A 64 -2.38 -0.06 -9.56
C THR A 64 -3.46 -1.09 -9.95
N HIS A 65 -4.24 -1.58 -8.97
CA HIS A 65 -5.18 -2.69 -9.10
C HIS A 65 -4.55 -4.02 -9.56
N LYS A 66 -3.21 -4.12 -9.54
CA LYS A 66 -2.46 -5.30 -9.96
C LYS A 66 -1.78 -5.95 -8.75
N PHE A 67 -1.96 -7.26 -8.61
CA PHE A 67 -1.30 -8.02 -7.56
C PHE A 67 0.23 -8.04 -7.76
N GLU A 68 0.96 -7.70 -6.71
CA GLU A 68 2.42 -7.80 -6.64
C GLU A 68 2.82 -8.24 -5.22
N ALA A 69 3.78 -9.16 -5.12
CA ALA A 69 4.39 -9.55 -3.85
C ALA A 69 5.85 -9.92 -4.12
N TYR A 70 6.78 -9.08 -3.68
CA TYR A 70 8.19 -9.24 -3.99
C TYR A 70 9.09 -8.69 -2.89
N GLU A 71 10.33 -9.15 -2.90
CA GLU A 71 11.39 -8.62 -2.05
C GLU A 71 12.29 -7.68 -2.86
N HIS A 72 12.63 -6.54 -2.27
CA HIS A 72 13.56 -5.57 -2.84
C HIS A 72 14.38 -4.96 -1.71
N GLU A 73 15.72 -5.00 -1.83
CA GLU A 73 16.66 -4.55 -0.80
C GLU A 73 16.39 -5.12 0.61
N ASN A 74 16.11 -6.43 0.71
CA ASN A 74 15.79 -7.12 1.96
C ASN A 74 14.53 -6.61 2.69
N LYS A 75 13.64 -5.93 1.95
CA LYS A 75 12.33 -5.46 2.42
C LYS A 75 11.23 -6.03 1.53
N PHE A 76 10.05 -6.26 2.11
CA PHE A 76 8.96 -6.91 1.40
C PHE A 76 7.91 -5.89 0.95
N TYR A 77 7.46 -5.99 -0.29
CA TYR A 77 6.48 -5.10 -0.90
C TYR A 77 5.27 -5.91 -1.35
N ILE A 78 4.08 -5.44 -0.98
CA ILE A 78 2.82 -6.10 -1.31
C ILE A 78 1.86 -5.08 -1.91
N ASN A 79 1.34 -5.42 -3.09
CA ASN A 79 0.12 -4.85 -3.64
C ASN A 79 -0.93 -5.95 -3.75
N PRO A 80 -2.04 -5.90 -3.00
CA PRO A 80 -3.06 -6.94 -3.08
C PRO A 80 -3.87 -6.86 -4.39
N GLY A 81 -3.75 -5.78 -5.16
CA GLY A 81 -4.64 -5.48 -6.27
C GLY A 81 -6.03 -5.07 -5.80
N SER A 82 -6.98 -4.98 -6.74
CA SER A 82 -8.38 -4.66 -6.43
C SER A 82 -9.16 -5.93 -6.10
N ALA A 83 -9.69 -6.05 -4.88
CA ALA A 83 -10.52 -7.19 -4.46
C ALA A 83 -11.77 -7.41 -5.33
N THR A 84 -12.29 -6.34 -5.96
CA THR A 84 -13.46 -6.38 -6.85
C THR A 84 -13.12 -6.47 -8.33
N GLY A 85 -11.82 -6.48 -8.69
CA GLY A 85 -11.40 -6.36 -10.09
C GLY A 85 -11.83 -5.05 -10.77
N ALA A 86 -11.94 -3.96 -10.01
CA ALA A 86 -12.37 -2.67 -10.54
C ALA A 86 -11.43 -2.17 -11.64
N TYR A 87 -12.00 -1.43 -12.60
CA TYR A 87 -11.23 -0.78 -13.65
C TYR A 87 -10.21 0.21 -13.07
N HIS A 88 -9.02 0.26 -13.67
CA HIS A 88 -8.01 1.27 -13.41
C HIS A 88 -7.39 1.72 -14.73
N ALA A 89 -7.19 3.04 -14.90
CA ALA A 89 -6.70 3.62 -16.14
C ALA A 89 -5.36 3.02 -16.60
N LEU A 90 -4.48 2.66 -15.65
CA LEU A 90 -3.17 2.05 -15.94
C LEU A 90 -3.25 0.63 -16.52
N ASN A 91 -4.37 -0.09 -16.37
CA ASN A 91 -4.56 -1.45 -16.89
C ASN A 91 -5.32 -1.46 -18.23
N SER A 92 -5.37 -0.31 -18.93
CA SER A 92 -6.09 -0.18 -20.21
C SER A 92 -5.24 -0.59 -21.41
N VAL A 93 -4.65 -1.78 -21.39
CA VAL A 93 -4.12 -2.48 -22.58
C VAL A 93 -4.02 -3.98 -22.33
#